data_AF-A0A1C0VPR1-F1
#
_entry.id   AF-A0A1C0VPR1-F1
#
_cell.length_a   1.000
_cell.length_b   1.000
_cell.length_c   1.000
_cell.angle_alpha   90.00
_cell.angle_beta   90.00
_cell.angle_gamma   90.00
#
_symmetry.space_group_name_H-M   'P 1'
#
loop_
_entity.id
_entity.type
_entity.pdbx_description
1 polymer ?
#
loop_
_entity_poly.entity_id
_entity_poly.type
_entity_poly.pdbx_seq_one_letter_code
_entity_poly.pdbx_strand_id
1 'polypeptide(L)'
;MPFRLLTLPLLGPITGIMWIGEQIQERVDAELNETENLSKQLLALQLAFDLGEISEEDFEEQEEALLIRIQAMEDMANEEEEGN
;
A
#
# COMPACT_ATOMS: atom_id res chain seq x y z
N MET A 1 6.99 -31.82 5.19
CA MET A 1 7.96 -30.72 4.99
C MET A 1 7.22 -29.39 5.08
N PRO A 2 7.14 -28.72 6.25
CA PRO A 2 6.28 -27.56 6.46
C PRO A 2 7.07 -26.22 6.55
N PHE A 3 8.02 -25.96 5.65
CA PHE A 3 8.72 -24.66 5.60
C PHE A 3 8.07 -23.65 4.64
N ARG A 4 7.05 -24.07 3.88
CA ARG A 4 6.41 -23.25 2.84
C ARG A 4 5.33 -22.29 3.37
N LEU A 5 5.04 -22.32 4.68
CA LEU A 5 4.04 -21.48 5.34
C LEU A 5 4.65 -20.22 5.98
N LEU A 6 5.98 -20.16 6.14
CA LEU A 6 6.66 -19.01 6.77
C LEU A 6 6.97 -17.87 5.79
N THR A 7 6.90 -18.12 4.47
CA THR A 7 7.06 -17.06 3.45
C THR A 7 5.72 -16.51 2.95
N LEU A 8 4.60 -17.07 3.38
CA LEU A 8 3.26 -16.62 3.00
C LEU A 8 2.87 -15.24 3.55
N PRO A 9 3.26 -14.81 4.78
CA PRO A 9 2.92 -13.46 5.24
C PRO A 9 3.75 -12.37 4.55
N LEU A 10 4.91 -12.70 3.94
CA LEU A 10 5.76 -11.74 3.21
C LEU A 10 5.36 -11.57 1.74
N LEU A 11 4.80 -12.61 1.09
CA LEU A 11 4.29 -12.51 -0.29
C LEU A 11 2.81 -12.08 -0.36
N GLY A 12 2.09 -12.15 0.75
CA GLY A 12 0.71 -11.66 0.89
C GLY A 12 0.52 -10.16 0.56
N PRO A 13 1.32 -9.23 1.12
CA PRO A 13 1.15 -7.79 0.86
C PRO A 13 1.44 -7.40 -0.60
N ILE A 14 2.49 -7.95 -1.20
CA ILE A 14 2.89 -7.64 -2.60
C ILE A 14 1.77 -8.01 -3.59
N THR A 15 1.15 -9.17 -3.38
CA THR A 15 0.04 -9.62 -4.24
C THR A 15 -1.25 -8.82 -3.97
N GLY A 16 -1.44 -8.34 -2.74
CA GLY A 16 -2.56 -7.48 -2.36
C GLY A 16 -2.49 -6.08 -2.99
N ILE A 17 -1.31 -5.45 -2.96
CA ILE A 17 -1.09 -4.10 -3.52
C ILE A 17 -1.27 -4.09 -5.05
N MET A 18 -0.81 -5.13 -5.75
CA MET A 18 -0.98 -5.22 -7.20
C MET A 18 -2.44 -5.44 -7.61
N TRP A 19 -3.21 -6.19 -6.80
CA TRP A 19 -4.66 -6.37 -7.00
C TRP A 19 -5.44 -5.07 -6.75
N ILE A 20 -5.03 -4.28 -5.74
CA ILE A 20 -5.60 -2.96 -5.47
C ILE A 20 -5.26 -1.99 -6.61
N GLY A 21 -4.02 -1.99 -7.11
CA GLY A 21 -3.58 -1.15 -8.22
C GLY A 21 -4.32 -1.43 -9.54
N GLU A 22 -4.71 -2.68 -9.80
CA GLU A 22 -5.53 -3.03 -10.98
C GLU A 22 -7.00 -2.60 -10.85
N GLN A 23 -7.57 -2.55 -9.64
CA GLN A 23 -8.97 -2.08 -9.45
C GLN A 23 -9.11 -0.56 -9.46
N ILE A 24 -8.07 0.19 -9.12
CA ILE A 24 -8.11 1.66 -9.05
C ILE A 24 -8.07 2.33 -10.43
N GLN A 25 -7.62 1.65 -11.49
CA GLN A 25 -7.51 2.25 -12.83
C GLN A 25 -8.84 2.70 -13.47
N GLU A 26 -10.01 2.31 -12.93
CA GLU A 26 -11.30 2.53 -13.60
C GLU A 26 -12.09 3.78 -13.19
N ARG A 27 -11.68 4.59 -12.20
CA ARG A 27 -12.52 5.75 -11.79
C ARG A 27 -11.73 7.04 -11.54
N VAL A 28 -12.09 8.07 -12.30
CA VAL A 28 -11.57 9.43 -12.24
C VAL A 28 -12.26 10.16 -11.09
N ASP A 29 -11.60 10.21 -9.93
CA ASP A 29 -11.84 11.19 -8.88
C ASP A 29 -10.48 11.69 -8.35
N ALA A 30 -10.41 12.96 -8.01
CA ALA A 30 -9.16 13.59 -7.55
C ALA A 30 -8.64 12.95 -6.25
N GLU A 31 -9.53 12.49 -5.37
CA GLU A 31 -9.17 11.78 -4.13
C GLU A 31 -8.63 10.36 -4.37
N LEU A 32 -9.25 9.60 -5.30
CA LEU A 32 -8.71 8.30 -5.72
C LEU A 32 -7.29 8.46 -6.28
N ASN A 33 -7.01 9.58 -6.94
CA ASN A 33 -5.69 9.93 -7.46
C ASN A 33 -4.66 10.13 -6.34
N GLU A 34 -5.04 10.71 -5.19
CA GLU A 34 -4.13 10.90 -4.05
C GLU A 34 -3.82 9.56 -3.37
N THR A 35 -4.83 8.70 -3.16
CA THR A 35 -4.64 7.34 -2.62
C THR A 35 -3.81 6.47 -3.58
N GLU A 36 -4.03 6.60 -4.89
CA GLU A 36 -3.24 5.93 -5.93
C GLU A 36 -1.76 6.38 -5.88
N ASN A 37 -1.51 7.67 -5.65
CA ASN A 37 -0.15 8.17 -5.49
C ASN A 37 0.53 7.59 -4.24
N LEU A 38 -0.17 7.43 -3.12
CA LEU A 38 0.38 6.81 -1.91
C LEU A 38 0.67 5.32 -2.14
N SER A 39 -0.22 4.61 -2.83
CA SER A 39 -0.04 3.19 -3.19
C SER A 39 1.17 2.99 -4.11
N LYS A 40 1.37 3.89 -5.08
CA LYS A 40 2.57 3.89 -5.95
C LYS A 40 3.85 4.16 -5.17
N GLN A 41 3.81 5.06 -4.18
CA GLN A 41 4.96 5.33 -3.30
C GLN A 41 5.32 4.11 -2.45
N LEU A 42 4.33 3.40 -1.91
CA LEU A 42 4.55 2.16 -1.15
C LEU A 42 5.21 1.07 -2.01
N LEU A 43 4.75 0.91 -3.26
CA LEU A 43 5.35 -0.03 -4.22
C LEU A 43 6.81 0.36 -4.56
N ALA A 44 7.07 1.65 -4.75
CA ALA A 44 8.43 2.14 -5.02
C ALA A 44 9.36 1.90 -3.83
N LEU A 45 8.86 2.09 -2.60
CA LEU A 45 9.59 1.83 -1.36
C LEU A 45 9.94 0.34 -1.21
N GLN A 46 8.99 -0.56 -1.49
CA GLN A 46 9.21 -2.01 -1.53
C GLN A 46 10.30 -2.39 -2.54
N LEU A 47 10.26 -1.83 -3.75
CA LEU A 47 11.28 -2.08 -4.77
C LEU A 47 12.67 -1.60 -4.33
N ALA A 48 12.76 -0.43 -3.71
CA ALA A 48 14.02 0.08 -3.19
C ALA A 48 14.60 -0.84 -2.10
N PHE A 49 13.75 -1.37 -1.21
CA PHE A 49 14.17 -2.35 -0.21
C PHE A 49 14.61 -3.68 -0.85
N ASP A 50 13.83 -4.20 -1.80
CA ASP A 50 14.15 -5.46 -2.50
C ASP A 50 15.48 -5.37 -3.29
N LEU A 51 15.81 -4.18 -3.80
CA LEU A 51 17.09 -3.89 -4.46
C LEU A 51 18.25 -3.65 -3.48
N GLY A 52 17.97 -3.59 -2.17
CA GLY A 52 18.94 -3.28 -1.13
C GLY A 52 19.43 -1.83 -1.14
N GLU A 53 18.64 -0.91 -1.71
CA GLU A 53 18.95 0.52 -1.76
C GLU A 53 18.67 1.21 -0.41
N ILE A 54 17.74 0.66 0.38
CA ILE A 54 17.40 1.12 1.73
C ILE A 54 17.50 -0.03 2.73
N SER A 55 17.70 0.30 4.00
CA SER A 55 17.71 -0.69 5.08
C SER A 55 16.28 -1.13 5.45
N GLU A 56 16.18 -2.26 6.17
CA GLU A 56 14.89 -2.74 6.71
C GLU A 56 14.28 -1.72 7.69
N GLU A 57 15.10 -1.09 8.55
CA GLU A 57 14.65 -0.05 9.49
C GLU A 57 14.11 1.18 8.74
N ASP A 58 14.81 1.64 7.69
CA ASP A 58 14.35 2.76 6.86
C ASP A 58 13.09 2.42 6.06
N PHE A 59 12.95 1.16 5.63
CA PHE A 59 11.75 0.67 4.95
C PHE A 59 10.55 0.68 5.89
N GLU A 60 10.68 0.08 7.09
CA GLU A 60 9.60 -0.02 8.07
C GLU A 60 9.10 1.37 8.52
N GLU A 61 10.01 2.31 8.81
CA GLU A 61 9.63 3.67 9.23
C GLU A 61 8.83 4.40 8.13
N GLN A 62 9.26 4.28 6.87
CA GLN A 62 8.61 4.93 5.75
C GLN A 62 7.30 4.23 5.35
N GLU A 63 7.25 2.90 5.45
CA GLU A 63 6.06 2.09 5.17
C GLU A 63 4.95 2.44 6.16
N GLU A 64 5.25 2.47 7.46
CA GLU A 64 4.29 2.83 8.50
C GLU A 64 3.72 4.23 8.27
N ALA A 65 4.58 5.20 7.93
CA ALA A 65 4.15 6.57 7.65
C ALA A 65 3.22 6.68 6.43
N LEU A 66 3.44 5.87 5.40
CA LEU A 66 2.58 5.83 4.21
C LEU A 66 1.25 5.15 4.51
N LEU A 67 1.26 4.03 5.24
CA LEU A 67 0.06 3.30 5.62
C LEU A 67 -0.88 4.15 6.50
N ILE A 68 -0.33 4.92 7.45
CA ILE A 68 -1.12 5.85 8.29
C ILE A 68 -1.85 6.90 7.41
N ARG A 69 -1.20 7.40 6.35
CA ARG A 69 -1.83 8.38 5.44
C ARG A 69 -2.93 7.76 4.61
N ILE A 70 -2.73 6.53 4.12
CA ILE A 70 -3.75 5.79 3.37
C ILE A 70 -4.97 5.57 4.25
N GLN A 71 -4.76 5.08 5.48
CA GLN A 71 -5.84 4.87 6.46
C GLN A 71 -6.64 6.15 6.70
N ALA A 72 -5.97 7.29 6.93
CA ALA A 72 -6.65 8.55 7.15
C ALA A 72 -7.52 9.00 5.96
N MET A 73 -7.07 8.75 4.73
CA MET A 73 -7.84 9.07 3.52
C MET A 73 -9.03 8.14 3.33
N GLU A 74 -8.85 6.84 3.60
CA GLU A 74 -9.94 5.86 3.57
C GLU A 74 -11.01 6.17 4.61
N ASP A 75 -10.60 6.54 5.82
CA ASP A 75 -11.52 6.92 6.90
C ASP A 75 -12.32 8.17 6.49
N MET A 76 -11.68 9.18 5.90
CA MET A 76 -12.36 10.37 5.38
C MET A 76 -13.35 10.05 4.25
N ALA A 77 -12.96 9.23 3.28
CA ALA A 77 -13.83 8.82 2.18
C ALA A 77 -15.07 8.06 2.68
N ASN A 78 -14.90 7.19 3.67
CA ASN A 78 -16.01 6.46 4.30
C ASN A 78 -16.96 7.39 5.07
N GLU A 79 -16.43 8.41 5.77
CA GLU A 79 -17.26 9.41 6.47
C GLU A 79 -18.08 10.28 5.51
N GLU A 80 -17.54 10.61 4.33
CA GLU A 80 -18.27 11.35 3.29
C GLU A 80 -19.39 10.52 2.63
N GLU A 81 -19.18 9.22 2.43
CA GLU A 81 -20.21 8.32 1.88
C GLU A 81 -21.38 8.09 2.85
N GLU A 82 -21.14 8.04 4.17
CA GLU A 82 -22.21 7.88 5.17
C GLU A 82 -23.02 9.17 5.46
N GLY A 83 -22.49 10.33 5.07
CA GLY A 83 -23.10 11.65 5.30
C GLY A 83 -24.06 12.16 4.21
N ASN A 84 -24.23 11.41 3.11
CA ASN A 84 -25.07 11.77 1.96
C ASN A 84 -26.31 10.85 1.80
#